data_AF-A0AB74J7J8-F1
#
_entry.id   AF-A0AB74J7J8-F1
#
_cell.length_a   1.000
_cell.length_b   1.000
_cell.length_c   1.000
_cell.angle_alpha   90.00
_cell.angle_beta   90.00
_cell.angle_gamma   90.00
#
_symmetry.space_group_name_H-M   'P 1'
#
loop_
_entity.id
_entity.type
_entity.pdbx_description
1 polymer ?
#
loop_
_entity_poly.entity_id
_entity_poly.type
_entity_poly.pdbx_seq_one_letter_code
_entity_poly.pdbx_strand_id
1 'polypeptide(L)'
;MWSASIIVLVLSASLGARSHAVANTKNVTYNNPILPGFFPDPSCVFVPELNNTFICASSSFLAFPGIPLHASKDLIHWKLVSHVFNRREQYPSFGNISNNQFGVYAPTIRFHENTFYISVTMFGSSEYPYLTNLVFNASDPFDDRSWGIPISTQGQAYDTSLFWENDGTIYDQGAAGLGIVQWKVDLQSGNITDQQYIWNGTGGVAPEGPHIYKKDDYYYLMIAEGGSGDAEGTAATKHHESIARSRNIIGPYESNPANPILSNVNITQYFTSTGHVDLFKDAQGNWGIMSGPLPPTDLDINAHGRFIGGPDVVDFSPGSDMPIHFTYWRFPISGAYTVSPAKHPHTLRLVPSALNLTGSPNHALSDGQTFISRRQTDTLFIYSVDINFLAAVENEEVGVSVFLTQDQHLDLGLTKLNNGTYLRFRGRSSKEIPPAEILHRVDSTWLSEKVRFQIDAFNATHYRFLAGKMEEDVDRVPLREIAVAPASLVSGGYTGTLVGVYATTNGGNGSTPAYVSRWRYRPRGQAVDCDTWVYADEHC
;
A
#
# COMPACT_ATOMS: atom_id res chain seq x y z
N MET A 1 -90.55 -20.20 -25.86
CA MET A 1 -90.10 -19.10 -24.99
C MET A 1 -88.76 -19.50 -24.38
N TRP A 2 -87.64 -19.03 -24.92
CA TRP A 2 -86.34 -19.09 -24.26
C TRP A 2 -85.67 -17.73 -24.52
N SER A 3 -85.69 -16.89 -23.50
CA SER A 3 -85.07 -15.57 -23.48
C SER A 3 -83.74 -15.67 -22.74
N ALA A 4 -82.71 -15.06 -23.33
CA ALA A 4 -81.36 -14.97 -22.80
C ALA A 4 -81.30 -14.25 -21.45
N SER A 5 -80.34 -14.62 -20.60
CA SER A 5 -79.95 -13.85 -19.42
C SER A 5 -78.43 -13.70 -19.39
N ILE A 6 -78.01 -12.44 -19.40
CA ILE A 6 -76.62 -11.97 -19.27
C ILE A 6 -76.29 -11.94 -17.77
N ILE A 7 -75.20 -12.60 -17.36
CA ILE A 7 -74.65 -12.49 -16.01
C ILE A 7 -73.47 -11.51 -16.07
N VAL A 8 -73.58 -10.41 -15.34
CA VAL A 8 -72.50 -9.45 -15.08
C VAL A 8 -71.67 -9.96 -13.90
N LEU A 9 -70.38 -10.20 -14.13
CA LEU A 9 -69.41 -10.54 -13.08
C LEU A 9 -68.83 -9.25 -12.49
N VAL A 10 -69.07 -9.00 -11.20
CA VAL A 10 -68.44 -7.89 -10.46
C VAL A 10 -67.11 -8.40 -9.89
N LEU A 11 -65.98 -7.89 -10.42
CA LEU A 11 -64.66 -8.10 -9.83
C LEU A 11 -64.48 -7.16 -8.63
N SER A 12 -64.42 -7.73 -7.43
CA SER A 12 -63.94 -7.04 -6.23
C SER A 12 -62.41 -6.98 -6.24
N ALA A 13 -61.86 -5.78 -6.39
CA ALA A 13 -60.43 -5.53 -6.23
C ALA A 13 -60.05 -5.54 -4.74
N SER A 14 -59.33 -6.57 -4.29
CA SER A 14 -58.66 -6.55 -2.99
C SER A 14 -57.33 -5.80 -3.10
N LEU A 15 -57.30 -4.56 -2.58
CA LEU A 15 -56.05 -3.84 -2.31
C LEU A 15 -55.27 -4.57 -1.21
N GLY A 16 -54.35 -5.44 -1.62
CA GLY A 16 -53.32 -5.97 -0.73
C GLY A 16 -52.31 -4.88 -0.44
N ALA A 17 -52.40 -4.25 0.73
CA ALA A 17 -51.33 -3.40 1.25
C ALA A 17 -50.10 -4.28 1.48
N ARG A 18 -49.10 -4.17 0.60
CA ARG A 18 -47.75 -4.70 0.88
C ARG A 18 -47.18 -3.84 2.01
N SER A 19 -47.16 -4.39 3.22
CA SER A 19 -46.30 -3.87 4.27
C SER A 19 -44.86 -4.00 3.80
N HIS A 20 -44.25 -2.91 3.36
CA HIS A 20 -42.80 -2.84 3.29
C HIS A 20 -42.30 -3.00 4.72
N ALA A 21 -41.80 -4.19 5.04
CA ALA A 21 -40.97 -4.36 6.22
C ALA A 21 -39.80 -3.38 6.05
N VAL A 22 -39.83 -2.30 6.81
CA VAL A 22 -38.67 -1.42 6.97
C VAL A 22 -37.61 -2.33 7.56
N ALA A 23 -36.64 -2.71 6.72
CA ALA A 23 -35.47 -3.42 7.19
C ALA A 23 -34.89 -2.58 8.33
N ASN A 24 -34.70 -3.21 9.48
CA ASN A 24 -34.15 -2.57 10.66
C ASN A 24 -32.68 -2.23 10.34
N THR A 25 -32.44 -1.08 9.72
CA THR A 25 -31.10 -0.61 9.36
C THR A 25 -30.38 -0.25 10.65
N LYS A 26 -29.67 -1.22 11.23
CA LYS A 26 -28.67 -0.91 12.25
C LYS A 26 -27.70 0.09 11.63
N ASN A 27 -27.49 1.22 12.30
CA ASN A 27 -26.41 2.14 11.93
C ASN A 27 -25.10 1.34 11.99
N VAL A 28 -24.43 1.21 10.85
CA VAL A 28 -23.09 0.61 10.77
C VAL A 28 -22.09 1.71 11.08
N THR A 29 -21.32 1.55 12.16
CA THR A 29 -20.22 2.45 12.51
C THR A 29 -18.91 1.90 11.93
N TYR A 30 -18.11 2.77 11.33
CA TYR A 30 -16.77 2.46 10.82
C TYR A 30 -15.81 3.59 11.21
N ASN A 31 -14.51 3.33 11.14
CA ASN A 31 -13.48 4.31 11.44
C ASN A 31 -12.55 4.50 10.24
N ASN A 32 -12.14 5.73 10.00
CA ASN A 32 -11.03 6.02 9.10
C ASN A 32 -9.69 5.88 9.86
N PRO A 33 -8.58 5.64 9.14
CA PRO A 33 -8.53 5.31 7.71
C PRO A 33 -9.02 3.87 7.46
N ILE A 34 -9.83 3.68 6.42
CA ILE A 34 -10.36 2.35 6.04
C ILE A 34 -9.24 1.40 5.58
N LEU A 35 -8.20 1.93 4.94
CA LEU A 35 -6.96 1.22 4.61
C LEU A 35 -5.80 1.86 5.42
N PRO A 36 -5.56 1.42 6.67
CA PRO A 36 -4.51 2.00 7.48
C PRO A 36 -3.11 1.55 7.01
N GLY A 37 -2.12 2.43 7.18
CA GLY A 37 -0.73 2.19 6.77
C GLY A 37 -0.38 2.79 5.41
N PHE A 38 0.64 2.22 4.77
CA PHE A 38 1.20 2.72 3.51
C PHE A 38 0.37 2.28 2.29
N PHE A 39 -0.73 3.01 2.03
CA PHE A 39 -1.62 2.84 0.87
C PHE A 39 -2.07 4.22 0.32
N PRO A 40 -1.16 5.02 -0.27
CA PRO A 40 -1.47 6.35 -0.78
C PRO A 40 -2.15 6.29 -2.15
N ASP A 41 -2.63 7.44 -2.61
CA ASP A 41 -3.16 7.67 -3.97
C ASP A 41 -4.21 6.63 -4.39
N PRO A 42 -5.32 6.50 -3.64
CA PRO A 42 -6.31 5.47 -3.90
C PRO A 42 -7.10 5.77 -5.18
N SER A 43 -6.97 4.89 -6.18
CA SER A 43 -7.90 4.85 -7.31
C SER A 43 -8.78 3.62 -7.20
N CYS A 44 -10.09 3.77 -7.42
CA CYS A 44 -11.07 2.73 -7.15
C CYS A 44 -12.07 2.57 -8.29
N VAL A 45 -12.56 1.34 -8.49
CA VAL A 45 -13.66 1.02 -9.41
C VAL A 45 -14.67 0.12 -8.73
N PHE A 46 -15.94 0.29 -9.08
CA PHE A 46 -17.00 -0.66 -8.77
C PHE A 46 -17.28 -1.54 -9.98
N VAL A 47 -17.34 -2.86 -9.78
CA VAL A 47 -17.50 -3.84 -10.84
C VAL A 47 -18.72 -4.74 -10.55
N PRO A 48 -19.90 -4.40 -11.10
CA PRO A 48 -21.12 -5.21 -10.97
C PRO A 48 -20.91 -6.67 -11.43
N GLU A 49 -20.19 -6.85 -12.54
CA GLU A 49 -19.90 -8.15 -13.16
C GLU A 49 -19.06 -9.06 -12.26
N LEU A 50 -18.29 -8.47 -11.35
CA LEU A 50 -17.49 -9.16 -10.36
C LEU A 50 -18.26 -9.26 -9.03
N ASN A 51 -19.53 -9.63 -9.10
CA ASN A 51 -20.41 -9.79 -7.93
C ASN A 51 -20.45 -8.55 -7.03
N ASN A 52 -20.65 -7.37 -7.65
CA ASN A 52 -20.72 -6.07 -6.97
C ASN A 52 -19.48 -5.77 -6.10
N THR A 53 -18.29 -5.99 -6.65
CA THR A 53 -17.04 -5.79 -5.92
C THR A 53 -16.42 -4.42 -6.23
N PHE A 54 -15.99 -3.72 -5.20
CA PHE A 54 -15.11 -2.55 -5.28
C PHE A 54 -13.65 -3.02 -5.29
N ILE A 55 -12.83 -2.46 -6.18
CA ILE A 55 -11.38 -2.72 -6.22
C ILE A 55 -10.66 -1.39 -6.19
N CYS A 56 -9.68 -1.26 -5.30
CA CYS A 56 -8.82 -0.08 -5.20
C CYS A 56 -7.34 -0.46 -5.37
N ALA A 57 -6.62 0.37 -6.12
CA ALA A 57 -5.17 0.34 -6.27
C ALA A 57 -4.53 1.48 -5.47
N SER A 58 -3.29 1.29 -5.02
CA SER A 58 -2.51 2.31 -4.31
C SER A 58 -1.08 2.36 -4.84
N SER A 59 -0.43 3.51 -4.69
CA SER A 59 0.99 3.65 -5.01
C SER A 59 1.87 2.80 -4.08
N SER A 60 3.08 2.46 -4.52
CA SER A 60 3.98 1.57 -3.78
C SER A 60 5.45 1.97 -3.79
N PHE A 61 5.83 2.99 -4.57
CA PHE A 61 7.19 3.50 -4.67
C PHE A 61 8.19 2.36 -4.91
N LEU A 62 9.17 2.18 -4.01
CA LEU A 62 10.16 1.11 -4.10
C LEU A 62 9.76 -0.19 -3.38
N ALA A 63 8.60 -0.25 -2.72
CA ALA A 63 8.11 -1.49 -2.15
C ALA A 63 7.70 -2.46 -3.27
N PHE A 64 8.13 -3.72 -3.13
CA PHE A 64 7.85 -4.78 -4.09
C PHE A 64 7.29 -6.03 -3.38
N PRO A 65 6.32 -6.76 -3.94
CA PRO A 65 5.50 -6.42 -5.11
C PRO A 65 4.79 -5.06 -4.96
N GLY A 66 4.56 -4.40 -6.09
CA GLY A 66 4.02 -3.05 -6.20
C GLY A 66 2.59 -3.00 -6.72
N ILE A 67 1.93 -1.86 -6.52
CA ILE A 67 0.52 -1.61 -6.85
C ILE A 67 -0.38 -2.68 -6.19
N PRO A 68 -0.49 -2.68 -4.84
CA PRO A 68 -1.39 -3.59 -4.15
C PRO A 68 -2.85 -3.32 -4.55
N LEU A 69 -3.60 -4.38 -4.84
CA LEU A 69 -5.04 -4.30 -5.09
C LEU A 69 -5.82 -4.76 -3.86
N HIS A 70 -6.75 -3.93 -3.41
CA HIS A 70 -7.68 -4.26 -2.33
C HIS A 70 -9.08 -4.40 -2.89
N ALA A 71 -9.79 -5.44 -2.49
CA ALA A 71 -11.18 -5.66 -2.84
C ALA A 71 -12.09 -5.53 -1.62
N SER A 72 -13.30 -5.00 -1.83
CA SER A 72 -14.36 -4.93 -0.82
C SER A 72 -15.72 -5.09 -1.48
N LYS A 73 -16.71 -5.52 -0.71
CA LYS A 73 -18.12 -5.50 -1.10
C LYS A 73 -18.99 -4.58 -0.26
N ASP A 74 -18.45 -4.09 0.85
CA ASP A 74 -19.16 -3.23 1.81
C ASP A 74 -18.47 -1.90 2.10
N LEU A 75 -17.32 -1.65 1.44
CA LEU A 75 -16.46 -0.47 1.58
C LEU A 75 -15.83 -0.31 2.98
N ILE A 76 -16.08 -1.24 3.90
CA ILE A 76 -15.53 -1.24 5.26
C ILE A 76 -14.41 -2.25 5.37
N HIS A 77 -14.67 -3.48 4.94
CA HIS A 77 -13.74 -4.59 5.04
C HIS A 77 -13.04 -4.77 3.70
N TRP A 78 -11.73 -4.59 3.71
CA TRP A 78 -10.91 -4.67 2.51
C TRP A 78 -9.92 -5.81 2.60
N LYS A 79 -9.86 -6.61 1.54
CA LYS A 79 -8.98 -7.75 1.38
C LYS A 79 -7.90 -7.40 0.36
N LEU A 80 -6.62 -7.49 0.72
CA LEU A 80 -5.54 -7.49 -0.27
C LEU A 80 -5.74 -8.72 -1.15
N VAL A 81 -5.88 -8.55 -2.46
CA VAL A 81 -6.22 -9.66 -3.39
C VAL A 81 -5.10 -9.98 -4.38
N SER A 82 -4.28 -9.01 -4.77
CA SER A 82 -3.15 -9.21 -5.68
C SER A 82 -2.21 -8.00 -5.69
N HIS A 83 -1.14 -8.09 -6.49
CA HIS A 83 -0.26 -6.96 -6.83
C HIS A 83 -0.10 -6.91 -8.34
N VAL A 84 -0.24 -5.72 -8.95
CA VAL A 84 -0.13 -5.57 -10.40
C VAL A 84 1.32 -5.70 -10.87
N PHE A 85 2.25 -5.07 -10.14
CA PHE A 85 3.68 -5.12 -10.42
C PHE A 85 4.37 -6.16 -9.54
N ASN A 86 4.46 -7.40 -10.02
CA ASN A 86 4.92 -8.55 -9.24
C ASN A 86 6.07 -9.33 -9.91
N ARG A 87 6.53 -8.92 -11.10
CA ARG A 87 7.61 -9.59 -11.84
C ARG A 87 8.64 -8.60 -12.37
N ARG A 88 9.90 -9.02 -12.36
CA ARG A 88 11.04 -8.19 -12.82
C ARG A 88 10.89 -7.79 -14.28
N GLU A 89 10.36 -8.68 -15.10
CA GLU A 89 10.20 -8.49 -16.54
C GLU A 89 9.19 -7.39 -16.89
N GLN A 90 8.28 -7.05 -15.97
CA GLN A 90 7.29 -5.98 -16.19
C GLN A 90 7.94 -4.58 -16.23
N TYR A 91 9.01 -4.35 -15.47
CA TYR A 91 9.81 -3.13 -15.54
C TYR A 91 11.24 -3.35 -14.99
N PRO A 92 12.17 -3.89 -15.80
CA PRO A 92 13.50 -4.28 -15.32
C PRO A 92 14.31 -3.12 -14.73
N SER A 93 14.13 -1.90 -15.25
CA SER A 93 14.81 -0.69 -14.78
C SER A 93 14.49 -0.31 -13.33
N PHE A 94 13.42 -0.86 -12.74
CA PHE A 94 13.08 -0.66 -11.33
C PHE A 94 14.25 -0.98 -10.38
N GLY A 95 15.06 -1.99 -10.71
CA GLY A 95 16.20 -2.39 -9.90
C GLY A 95 17.33 -1.34 -9.83
N ASN A 96 17.35 -0.37 -10.75
CA ASN A 96 18.38 0.66 -10.83
C ASN A 96 17.97 1.99 -10.18
N ILE A 97 16.76 2.07 -9.64
CA ILE A 97 16.23 3.30 -9.05
C ILE A 97 16.91 3.56 -7.70
N SER A 98 17.69 4.63 -7.64
CA SER A 98 18.51 4.97 -6.47
C SER A 98 17.78 5.84 -5.45
N ASN A 99 16.92 6.76 -5.91
CA ASN A 99 16.20 7.67 -5.05
C ASN A 99 15.12 6.92 -4.26
N ASN A 100 15.16 7.05 -2.93
CA ASN A 100 14.27 6.36 -2.01
C ASN A 100 12.80 6.79 -2.10
N GLN A 101 12.50 7.89 -2.81
CA GLN A 101 11.15 8.41 -3.03
C GLN A 101 10.63 8.15 -4.45
N PHE A 102 11.37 7.41 -5.30
CA PHE A 102 10.99 7.10 -6.68
C PHE A 102 10.33 5.72 -6.80
N GLY A 103 10.17 5.19 -8.02
CA GLY A 103 9.46 3.94 -8.29
C GLY A 103 8.01 4.16 -8.71
N VAL A 104 7.11 3.37 -8.17
CA VAL A 104 5.69 3.32 -8.55
C VAL A 104 4.89 4.46 -7.89
N TYR A 105 4.54 5.49 -8.65
CA TYR A 105 3.69 6.60 -8.20
C TYR A 105 2.19 6.25 -8.31
N ALA A 106 1.31 7.24 -8.21
CA ALA A 106 -0.15 7.09 -8.24
C ALA A 106 -0.62 6.21 -9.42
N PRO A 107 -1.26 5.06 -9.15
CA PRO A 107 -1.90 4.24 -10.16
C PRO A 107 -3.39 4.64 -10.30
N THR A 108 -3.90 4.64 -11.53
CA THR A 108 -5.33 4.77 -11.81
C THR A 108 -5.88 3.44 -12.30
N ILE A 109 -6.88 2.89 -11.59
CA ILE A 109 -7.61 1.68 -12.03
C ILE A 109 -8.88 2.06 -12.78
N ARG A 110 -9.11 1.42 -13.93
CA ARG A 110 -10.35 1.55 -14.72
C ARG A 110 -10.81 0.16 -15.17
N PHE A 111 -12.12 -0.03 -15.27
CA PHE A 111 -12.71 -1.25 -15.83
C PHE A 111 -13.49 -0.90 -17.09
N HIS A 112 -13.12 -1.51 -18.20
CA HIS A 112 -13.71 -1.27 -19.51
C HIS A 112 -13.79 -2.59 -20.29
N GLU A 113 -14.97 -2.91 -20.82
CA GLU A 113 -15.21 -4.11 -21.64
C GLU A 113 -14.60 -5.41 -21.04
N ASN A 114 -14.95 -5.73 -19.79
CA ASN A 114 -14.45 -6.92 -19.07
C ASN A 114 -12.94 -6.96 -18.84
N THR A 115 -12.25 -5.83 -18.96
CA THR A 115 -10.80 -5.72 -18.76
C THR A 115 -10.50 -4.64 -17.73
N PHE A 116 -9.63 -4.97 -16.78
CA PHE A 116 -9.04 -4.01 -15.87
C PHE A 116 -7.84 -3.37 -16.53
N TYR A 117 -7.72 -2.06 -16.40
CA TYR A 117 -6.58 -1.27 -16.83
C TYR A 117 -6.01 -0.53 -15.64
N ILE A 118 -4.68 -0.52 -15.53
CA ILE A 118 -3.94 0.28 -14.55
C ILE A 118 -2.98 1.17 -15.31
N SER A 119 -3.25 2.48 -15.37
CA SER A 119 -2.26 3.46 -15.80
C SER A 119 -1.44 3.92 -14.60
N VAL A 120 -0.12 3.99 -14.76
CA VAL A 120 0.79 4.34 -13.67
C VAL A 120 2.05 5.00 -14.21
N THR A 121 2.71 5.78 -13.36
CA THR A 121 4.00 6.40 -13.66
C THR A 121 5.12 5.76 -12.83
N MET A 122 6.19 5.33 -13.50
CA MET A 122 7.44 4.89 -12.89
C MET A 122 8.44 6.04 -12.90
N PHE A 123 8.85 6.54 -11.75
CA PHE A 123 9.97 7.49 -11.63
C PHE A 123 11.31 6.77 -11.45
N GLY A 124 12.37 7.29 -12.06
CA GLY A 124 13.75 6.84 -11.82
C GLY A 124 14.52 6.35 -13.05
N SER A 125 14.16 6.82 -14.25
CA SER A 125 15.01 6.66 -15.44
C SER A 125 16.34 7.43 -15.26
N SER A 126 17.45 6.86 -15.75
CA SER A 126 18.77 7.52 -15.78
C SER A 126 18.91 8.55 -16.90
N GLU A 127 17.99 8.52 -17.88
CA GLU A 127 17.98 9.41 -19.04
C GLU A 127 16.63 10.13 -19.12
N TYR A 128 16.62 11.33 -19.70
CA TYR A 128 15.39 12.09 -19.90
C TYR A 128 14.47 11.37 -20.93
N PRO A 129 13.14 11.29 -20.69
CA PRO A 129 12.44 11.73 -19.48
C PRO A 129 12.71 10.81 -18.28
N TYR A 130 12.85 11.40 -17.07
CA TYR A 130 13.14 10.68 -15.82
C TYR A 130 12.00 9.76 -15.34
N LEU A 131 10.92 9.67 -16.12
CA LEU A 131 9.71 8.91 -15.84
C LEU A 131 9.31 8.04 -17.03
N THR A 132 8.53 7.00 -16.77
CA THR A 132 7.92 6.14 -17.79
C THR A 132 6.45 5.94 -17.46
N ASN A 133 5.57 6.20 -18.42
CA ASN A 133 4.15 5.88 -18.28
C ASN A 133 3.89 4.46 -18.76
N LEU A 134 3.21 3.68 -17.93
CA LEU A 134 2.90 2.27 -18.16
C LEU A 134 1.40 2.05 -18.05
N VAL A 135 0.86 1.19 -18.91
CA VAL A 135 -0.51 0.69 -18.80
C VAL A 135 -0.48 -0.83 -18.68
N PHE A 136 -0.89 -1.35 -17.53
CA PHE A 136 -1.14 -2.77 -17.34
C PHE A 136 -2.59 -3.10 -17.67
N ASN A 137 -2.84 -4.35 -18.06
CA ASN A 137 -4.18 -4.88 -18.18
C ASN A 137 -4.28 -6.33 -17.69
N ALA A 138 -5.47 -6.72 -17.25
CA ALA A 138 -5.83 -8.07 -16.83
C ALA A 138 -7.35 -8.28 -16.91
N SER A 139 -7.79 -9.52 -17.12
CA SER A 139 -9.22 -9.89 -17.01
C SER A 139 -9.62 -10.30 -15.60
N ASP A 140 -8.68 -10.85 -14.82
CA ASP A 140 -8.90 -11.27 -13.44
C ASP A 140 -7.97 -10.48 -12.48
N PRO A 141 -8.53 -9.58 -11.64
CA PRO A 141 -7.75 -8.77 -10.72
C PRO A 141 -7.34 -9.55 -9.45
N PHE A 142 -7.84 -10.77 -9.23
CA PHE A 142 -7.55 -11.60 -8.06
C PHE A 142 -6.38 -12.59 -8.26
N ASP A 143 -5.90 -12.77 -9.49
CA ASP A 143 -4.68 -13.53 -9.80
C ASP A 143 -3.58 -12.57 -10.26
N ASP A 144 -2.49 -12.48 -9.48
CA ASP A 144 -1.35 -11.62 -9.79
C ASP A 144 -0.64 -12.01 -11.10
N ARG A 145 -0.80 -13.26 -11.54
CA ARG A 145 -0.28 -13.77 -12.82
C ARG A 145 -1.02 -13.23 -14.03
N SER A 146 -2.26 -12.76 -13.86
CA SER A 146 -3.07 -12.19 -14.94
C SER A 146 -2.53 -10.86 -15.47
N TRP A 147 -1.78 -10.12 -14.64
CA TRP A 147 -1.17 -8.85 -15.03
C TRP A 147 0.03 -9.08 -15.94
N GLY A 148 -0.08 -8.76 -17.23
CA GLY A 148 0.95 -8.99 -18.24
C GLY A 148 2.16 -8.03 -18.17
N ILE A 149 2.94 -8.01 -19.26
CA ILE A 149 3.93 -6.95 -19.53
C ILE A 149 3.15 -5.68 -19.88
N PRO A 150 3.44 -4.53 -19.24
CA PRO A 150 2.71 -3.30 -19.50
C PRO A 150 3.04 -2.71 -20.87
N ILE A 151 2.09 -1.96 -21.44
CA ILE A 151 2.34 -1.09 -22.58
C ILE A 151 3.05 0.16 -22.06
N SER A 152 4.23 0.46 -22.60
CA SER A 152 4.88 1.76 -22.35
C SER A 152 4.29 2.80 -23.28
N THR A 153 3.68 3.85 -22.72
CA THR A 153 3.15 4.95 -23.51
C THR A 153 4.19 6.06 -23.67
N GLN A 154 4.05 6.87 -24.72
CA GLN A 154 4.92 8.01 -25.00
C GLN A 154 4.55 9.28 -24.22
N GLY A 155 3.59 9.17 -23.29
CA GLY A 155 3.22 10.23 -22.36
C GLY A 155 4.43 10.72 -21.56
N GLN A 156 4.44 12.02 -21.26
CA GLN A 156 5.49 12.66 -20.46
C GLN A 156 4.88 13.47 -19.32
N ALA A 157 4.06 12.81 -18.51
CA ALA A 157 3.42 13.38 -17.33
C ALA A 157 3.36 12.32 -16.22
N TYR A 158 3.13 12.73 -14.97
CA TYR A 158 2.87 11.79 -13.88
C TYR A 158 1.39 11.76 -13.50
N ASP A 159 1.00 10.84 -12.63
CA ASP A 159 -0.40 10.61 -12.22
C ASP A 159 -1.33 10.35 -13.40
N THR A 160 -0.97 9.37 -14.23
CA THR A 160 -1.71 9.10 -15.46
C THR A 160 -3.06 8.45 -15.21
N SER A 161 -4.09 8.90 -15.92
CA SER A 161 -5.48 8.46 -15.77
C SER A 161 -6.15 8.30 -17.14
N LEU A 162 -6.53 7.07 -17.45
CA LEU A 162 -7.25 6.75 -18.69
C LEU A 162 -8.73 7.13 -18.63
N PHE A 163 -9.25 7.58 -19.78
CA PHE A 163 -10.66 7.88 -20.03
C PHE A 163 -11.08 7.39 -21.42
N TRP A 164 -12.15 6.62 -21.50
CA TRP A 164 -12.72 6.14 -22.75
C TRP A 164 -13.89 7.00 -23.19
N GLU A 165 -13.82 7.48 -24.44
CA GLU A 165 -14.96 8.11 -25.09
C GLU A 165 -15.93 7.11 -25.71
N ASN A 166 -17.16 7.58 -25.93
CA ASN A 166 -18.22 6.80 -26.57
C ASN A 166 -17.89 6.42 -28.02
N ASP A 167 -17.02 7.17 -28.70
CA ASP A 167 -16.59 6.89 -30.07
C ASP A 167 -15.40 5.92 -30.15
N GLY A 168 -14.92 5.41 -28.99
CA GLY A 168 -13.78 4.52 -28.89
C GLY A 168 -12.43 5.23 -28.75
N THR A 169 -12.39 6.57 -28.79
CA THR A 169 -11.16 7.32 -28.52
C THR A 169 -10.74 7.12 -27.07
N ILE A 170 -9.47 6.78 -26.84
CA ILE A 170 -8.90 6.67 -25.50
C ILE A 170 -8.05 7.90 -25.24
N TYR A 171 -8.39 8.62 -24.18
CA TYR A 171 -7.62 9.74 -23.67
C TYR A 171 -6.85 9.30 -22.42
N ASP A 172 -5.68 9.89 -22.24
CA ASP A 172 -4.91 9.80 -21.00
C ASP A 172 -4.60 11.24 -20.56
N GLN A 173 -4.52 11.46 -19.26
CA GLN A 173 -4.24 12.75 -18.65
C GLN A 173 -3.15 12.57 -17.60
N GLY A 174 -2.31 13.57 -17.42
CA GLY A 174 -1.33 13.58 -16.34
C GLY A 174 -0.88 14.99 -15.99
N ALA A 175 -0.11 15.10 -14.91
CA ALA A 175 0.49 16.33 -14.44
C ALA A 175 1.84 16.59 -15.14
N ALA A 176 1.99 17.77 -15.75
CA ALA A 176 3.25 18.21 -16.32
C ALA A 176 3.43 19.73 -16.13
N GLY A 177 4.62 20.15 -15.69
CA GLY A 177 4.90 21.57 -15.46
C GLY A 177 3.98 22.17 -14.40
N LEU A 178 3.13 23.12 -14.81
CA LEU A 178 2.19 23.85 -13.93
C LEU A 178 0.72 23.53 -14.22
N GLY A 179 0.41 22.39 -14.85
CA GLY A 179 -0.96 22.05 -15.17
C GLY A 179 -1.17 20.61 -15.60
N ILE A 180 -2.41 20.32 -15.98
CA ILE A 180 -2.84 19.03 -16.50
C ILE A 180 -2.71 19.04 -18.02
N VAL A 181 -2.00 18.05 -18.53
CA VAL A 181 -1.89 17.75 -19.94
C VAL A 181 -2.74 16.52 -20.28
N GLN A 182 -3.29 16.50 -21.48
CA GLN A 182 -4.07 15.39 -22.01
C GLN A 182 -3.60 15.05 -23.42
N TRP A 183 -3.64 13.78 -23.77
CA TRP A 183 -3.39 13.27 -25.12
C TRP A 183 -4.34 12.12 -25.45
N LYS A 184 -4.42 11.76 -26.73
CA LYS A 184 -5.01 10.49 -27.17
C LYS A 184 -3.94 9.41 -27.12
N VAL A 185 -4.31 8.19 -26.75
CA VAL A 185 -3.38 7.05 -26.64
C VAL A 185 -3.92 5.83 -27.36
N ASP A 186 -3.04 5.15 -28.09
CA ASP A 186 -3.30 3.82 -28.64
C ASP A 186 -2.71 2.78 -27.68
N LEU A 187 -3.58 1.99 -27.03
CA LEU A 187 -3.16 0.99 -26.03
C LEU A 187 -2.57 -0.29 -26.63
N GLN A 188 -2.40 -0.39 -27.95
CA GLN A 188 -1.66 -1.51 -28.58
C GLN A 188 -0.19 -1.12 -28.82
N SER A 189 0.04 0.09 -29.30
CA SER A 189 1.35 0.61 -29.69
C SER A 189 2.01 1.51 -28.64
N GLY A 190 1.23 2.09 -27.73
CA GLY A 190 1.69 3.11 -26.78
C GLY A 190 1.90 4.49 -27.40
N ASN A 191 1.59 4.67 -28.69
CA ASN A 191 1.71 5.95 -29.37
C ASN A 191 0.69 6.95 -28.86
N ILE A 192 1.09 8.22 -28.81
CA ILE A 192 0.22 9.32 -28.40
C ILE A 192 0.06 10.35 -29.52
N THR A 193 -1.07 11.06 -29.53
CA THR A 193 -1.31 12.22 -30.40
C THR A 193 -2.05 13.32 -29.65
N ASP A 194 -2.09 14.53 -30.24
CA ASP A 194 -2.90 15.65 -29.76
C ASP A 194 -2.62 16.07 -28.30
N GLN A 195 -1.37 15.98 -27.86
CA GLN A 195 -0.98 16.38 -26.50
C GLN A 195 -1.14 17.89 -26.29
N GLN A 196 -1.90 18.29 -25.27
CA GLN A 196 -2.15 19.69 -24.94
C GLN A 196 -2.46 19.91 -23.46
N TYR A 197 -2.23 21.12 -22.97
CA TYR A 197 -2.69 21.54 -21.64
C TYR A 197 -4.19 21.79 -21.65
N ILE A 198 -4.91 21.24 -20.67
CA ILE A 198 -6.38 21.37 -20.57
C ILE A 198 -6.81 22.20 -19.36
N TRP A 199 -6.01 22.26 -18.29
CA TRP A 199 -6.31 23.07 -17.11
C TRP A 199 -5.07 23.33 -16.25
N ASN A 200 -4.93 24.56 -15.72
CA ASN A 200 -3.81 24.96 -14.84
C ASN A 200 -4.17 24.91 -13.34
N GLY A 201 -5.25 24.19 -13.00
CA GLY A 201 -5.80 24.19 -11.65
C GLY A 201 -6.46 25.51 -11.26
N THR A 202 -6.57 25.74 -9.95
CA THR A 202 -7.14 26.96 -9.36
C THR A 202 -6.12 28.11 -9.28
N GLY A 203 -4.89 27.88 -9.75
CA GLY A 203 -3.75 28.80 -9.65
C GLY A 203 -2.81 28.49 -8.47
N GLY A 204 -3.00 27.35 -7.80
CA GLY A 204 -2.15 26.86 -6.72
C GLY A 204 -0.84 26.21 -7.20
N VAL A 205 -0.14 25.55 -6.27
CA VAL A 205 1.05 24.76 -6.56
C VAL A 205 0.68 23.29 -6.80
N ALA A 206 1.45 22.59 -7.62
CA ALA A 206 1.32 21.15 -7.87
C ALA A 206 -0.11 20.68 -8.22
N PRO A 207 -0.72 21.18 -9.32
CA PRO A 207 -1.91 20.55 -9.88
C PRO A 207 -1.55 19.15 -10.41
N GLU A 208 -2.09 18.11 -9.80
CA GLU A 208 -1.76 16.71 -10.03
C GLU A 208 -2.98 15.77 -9.89
N GLY A 209 -2.79 14.45 -9.93
CA GLY A 209 -3.90 13.48 -9.79
C GLY A 209 -5.11 13.69 -10.70
N PRO A 210 -4.96 13.97 -12.02
CA PRO A 210 -6.10 14.29 -12.86
C PRO A 210 -7.02 13.09 -13.12
N HIS A 211 -8.31 13.25 -12.88
CA HIS A 211 -9.34 12.28 -13.29
C HIS A 211 -10.48 12.94 -14.04
N ILE A 212 -10.83 12.38 -15.22
CA ILE A 212 -11.95 12.85 -16.03
C ILE A 212 -13.17 11.94 -15.86
N TYR A 213 -14.33 12.57 -15.67
CA TYR A 213 -15.63 11.92 -15.62
C TYR A 213 -16.59 12.59 -16.59
N LYS A 214 -17.51 11.82 -17.18
CA LYS A 214 -18.56 12.37 -18.06
C LYS A 214 -19.94 12.20 -17.42
N LYS A 215 -20.65 13.30 -17.22
CA LYS A 215 -21.98 13.34 -16.61
C LYS A 215 -22.77 14.55 -17.13
N ASP A 216 -24.05 14.36 -17.47
CA ASP A 216 -25.00 15.40 -17.87
C ASP A 216 -24.44 16.36 -18.96
N ASP A 217 -23.83 15.79 -20.01
CA ASP A 217 -23.18 16.52 -21.12
C ASP A 217 -22.00 17.42 -20.71
N TYR A 218 -21.38 17.15 -19.56
CA TYR A 218 -20.14 17.75 -19.10
C TYR A 218 -19.06 16.70 -18.88
N TYR A 219 -17.82 17.10 -19.17
CA TYR A 219 -16.60 16.53 -18.64
C TYR A 219 -16.26 17.24 -17.35
N TYR A 220 -16.06 16.49 -16.29
CA TYR A 220 -15.56 16.96 -15.01
C TYR A 220 -14.12 16.52 -14.88
N LEU A 221 -13.21 17.45 -14.62
CA LEU A 221 -11.80 17.18 -14.34
C LEU A 221 -11.57 17.47 -12.86
N MET A 222 -11.28 16.42 -12.10
CA MET A 222 -10.79 16.52 -10.72
C MET A 222 -9.27 16.50 -10.71
N ILE A 223 -8.67 17.24 -9.79
CA ILE A 223 -7.23 17.28 -9.54
C ILE A 223 -6.96 17.44 -8.06
N ALA A 224 -5.81 16.92 -7.62
CA ALA A 224 -5.16 17.32 -6.39
C ALA A 224 -4.38 18.62 -6.59
N GLU A 225 -4.30 19.45 -5.55
CA GLU A 225 -3.49 20.67 -5.52
C GLU A 225 -2.83 20.87 -4.15
N GLY A 226 -1.79 21.69 -4.10
CA GLY A 226 -1.12 22.10 -2.87
C GLY A 226 -0.01 21.16 -2.39
N GLY A 227 0.16 20.01 -3.05
CA GLY A 227 1.15 18.98 -2.75
C GLY A 227 0.78 18.10 -1.56
N SER A 228 1.05 16.81 -1.68
CA SER A 228 0.75 15.76 -0.68
C SER A 228 1.65 15.79 0.58
N GLY A 229 2.65 16.66 0.62
CA GLY A 229 3.55 16.89 1.76
C GLY A 229 4.95 17.33 1.32
N ASP A 230 5.80 17.71 2.28
CA ASP A 230 7.23 17.87 2.03
C ASP A 230 7.98 16.56 2.33
N ALA A 231 9.12 16.34 1.67
CA ALA A 231 9.98 15.17 1.90
C ALA A 231 10.41 15.03 3.38
N GLU A 232 10.34 16.12 4.13
CA GLU A 232 10.70 16.22 5.55
C GLU A 232 9.51 15.98 6.50
N GLY A 233 8.28 15.85 5.99
CA GLY A 233 7.05 15.62 6.77
C GLY A 233 6.80 16.68 7.84
N THR A 234 7.24 17.92 7.64
CA THR A 234 7.24 18.98 8.66
C THR A 234 6.12 20.01 8.49
N ALA A 235 5.40 20.00 7.36
CA ALA A 235 4.35 20.97 7.09
C ALA A 235 2.94 20.36 7.19
N ALA A 236 2.03 21.10 7.81
CA ALA A 236 0.60 20.98 7.51
C ALA A 236 0.44 21.15 5.99
N THR A 237 0.16 20.04 5.31
CA THR A 237 0.14 19.99 3.85
C THR A 237 -0.97 20.89 3.34
N LYS A 238 -0.72 21.62 2.25
CA LYS A 238 -1.78 22.37 1.56
C LYS A 238 -2.63 21.46 0.67
N HIS A 239 -2.52 20.13 0.81
CA HIS A 239 -3.21 19.16 -0.02
C HIS A 239 -4.73 19.37 0.02
N HIS A 240 -5.34 19.44 -1.15
CA HIS A 240 -6.77 19.57 -1.33
C HIS A 240 -7.19 19.03 -2.70
N GLU A 241 -8.48 18.80 -2.85
CA GLU A 241 -9.09 18.38 -4.12
C GLU A 241 -9.85 19.54 -4.75
N SER A 242 -9.64 19.75 -6.04
CA SER A 242 -10.31 20.77 -6.84
C SER A 242 -10.99 20.12 -8.05
N ILE A 243 -12.11 20.69 -8.50
CA ILE A 243 -12.84 20.21 -9.68
C ILE A 243 -13.18 21.35 -10.63
N ALA A 244 -13.12 21.06 -11.93
CA ALA A 244 -13.58 21.94 -13.00
C ALA A 244 -14.44 21.16 -13.98
N ARG A 245 -15.17 21.84 -14.86
CA ARG A 245 -15.97 21.18 -15.90
C ARG A 245 -15.90 21.87 -17.25
N SER A 246 -16.11 21.12 -18.32
CA SER A 246 -16.26 21.64 -19.68
C SER A 246 -17.28 20.83 -20.47
N ARG A 247 -17.87 21.41 -21.51
CA ARG A 247 -18.67 20.65 -22.50
C ARG A 247 -17.80 19.99 -23.57
N ASN A 248 -16.52 20.32 -23.59
CA ASN A 248 -15.53 19.79 -24.52
C ASN A 248 -14.39 19.16 -23.71
N ILE A 249 -14.01 17.92 -23.99
CA ILE A 249 -13.01 17.18 -23.20
C ILE A 249 -11.65 17.89 -23.15
N ILE A 250 -11.33 18.65 -24.19
CA ILE A 250 -10.09 19.45 -24.31
C ILE A 250 -10.24 20.87 -23.75
N GLY A 251 -11.39 21.21 -23.16
CA GLY A 251 -11.66 22.50 -22.54
C GLY A 251 -12.24 23.58 -23.48
N PRO A 252 -12.26 24.85 -23.02
CA PRO A 252 -11.73 25.30 -21.71
C PRO A 252 -12.54 24.75 -20.53
N TYR A 253 -11.87 24.46 -19.44
CA TYR A 253 -12.49 24.04 -18.18
C TYR A 253 -12.86 25.25 -17.32
N GLU A 254 -14.12 25.31 -16.90
CA GLU A 254 -14.66 26.26 -15.91
C GLU A 254 -14.44 25.69 -14.51
N SER A 255 -13.62 26.37 -13.70
CA SER A 255 -13.35 25.99 -12.31
C SER A 255 -14.61 26.06 -11.45
N ASN A 256 -14.81 25.10 -10.55
CA ASN A 256 -15.89 25.16 -9.58
C ASN A 256 -15.70 26.37 -8.65
N PRO A 257 -16.67 27.31 -8.57
CA PRO A 257 -16.56 28.48 -7.70
C PRO A 257 -16.49 28.13 -6.21
N ALA A 258 -16.81 26.89 -5.83
CA ALA A 258 -16.71 26.38 -4.46
C ALA A 258 -15.42 25.58 -4.18
N ASN A 259 -14.42 25.58 -5.08
CA ASN A 259 -13.14 24.91 -4.82
C ASN A 259 -12.43 25.50 -3.59
N PRO A 260 -11.68 24.68 -2.82
CA PRO A 260 -11.56 23.22 -2.97
C PRO A 260 -12.81 22.45 -2.51
N ILE A 261 -13.08 21.30 -3.13
CA ILE A 261 -14.22 20.43 -2.77
C ILE A 261 -13.91 19.47 -1.61
N LEU A 262 -12.64 19.22 -1.32
CA LEU A 262 -12.16 18.52 -0.14
C LEU A 262 -10.88 19.18 0.36
N SER A 263 -10.83 19.58 1.62
CA SER A 263 -9.64 20.16 2.22
C SER A 263 -9.72 20.18 3.74
N ASN A 264 -8.64 19.76 4.39
CA ASN A 264 -8.39 20.03 5.82
C ASN A 264 -7.32 21.12 6.02
N VAL A 265 -7.02 21.90 4.98
CA VAL A 265 -6.02 22.98 5.05
C VAL A 265 -6.50 24.07 6.00
N ASN A 266 -5.62 24.53 6.90
CA ASN A 266 -5.91 25.52 7.94
C ASN A 266 -7.01 25.12 8.94
N ILE A 267 -7.33 23.82 9.07
CA ILE A 267 -8.26 23.29 10.08
C ILE A 267 -7.50 22.31 10.97
N THR A 268 -7.76 22.35 12.28
CA THR A 268 -7.22 21.35 13.22
C THR A 268 -8.10 20.10 13.16
N GLN A 269 -7.71 19.13 12.31
CA GLN A 269 -8.31 17.81 12.19
C GLN A 269 -7.25 16.73 12.39
N TYR A 270 -7.65 15.54 12.84
CA TYR A 270 -6.73 14.41 12.98
C TYR A 270 -6.17 13.97 11.64
N PHE A 271 -7.04 13.81 10.63
CA PHE A 271 -6.61 13.54 9.26
C PHE A 271 -6.08 14.81 8.60
N THR A 272 -4.82 14.80 8.21
CA THR A 272 -4.19 15.84 7.40
C THR A 272 -4.03 15.33 5.95
N SER A 273 -3.51 16.17 5.06
CA SER A 273 -3.12 15.74 3.71
C SER A 273 -4.23 15.13 2.86
N THR A 274 -5.48 15.52 3.10
CA THR A 274 -6.65 15.06 2.35
C THR A 274 -6.65 15.61 0.92
N GLY A 275 -6.62 14.74 -0.08
CA GLY A 275 -6.61 15.06 -1.51
C GLY A 275 -6.33 13.79 -2.32
N HIS A 276 -6.04 13.96 -3.62
CA HIS A 276 -5.78 12.85 -4.56
C HIS A 276 -6.96 11.86 -4.61
N VAL A 277 -8.16 12.42 -4.81
CA VAL A 277 -9.43 11.69 -4.74
C VAL A 277 -9.80 11.10 -6.08
N ASP A 278 -10.25 9.85 -6.09
CA ASP A 278 -10.93 9.24 -7.24
C ASP A 278 -12.41 8.97 -6.92
N LEU A 279 -13.29 9.27 -7.87
CA LEU A 279 -14.71 8.94 -7.82
C LEU A 279 -14.99 7.67 -8.63
N PHE A 280 -15.85 6.82 -8.10
CA PHE A 280 -16.45 5.70 -8.81
C PHE A 280 -17.97 5.74 -8.66
N LYS A 281 -18.66 5.08 -9.59
CA LYS A 281 -20.11 4.94 -9.53
C LYS A 281 -20.50 3.86 -8.52
N ASP A 282 -21.61 4.06 -7.83
CA ASP A 282 -22.24 3.00 -7.04
C ASP A 282 -22.97 1.96 -7.93
N ALA A 283 -23.60 0.97 -7.29
CA ALA A 283 -24.38 -0.07 -7.96
C ALA A 283 -25.62 0.44 -8.71
N GLN A 284 -26.03 1.68 -8.49
CA GLN A 284 -27.13 2.35 -9.18
C GLN A 284 -26.62 3.31 -10.27
N GLY A 285 -25.31 3.40 -10.47
CA GLY A 285 -24.69 4.29 -11.45
C GLY A 285 -24.57 5.75 -11.01
N ASN A 286 -24.80 6.05 -9.72
CA ASN A 286 -24.74 7.42 -9.20
C ASN A 286 -23.29 7.86 -8.96
N TRP A 287 -23.06 9.17 -9.13
CA TRP A 287 -21.81 9.85 -8.80
C TRP A 287 -21.98 10.68 -7.52
N GLY A 288 -20.94 10.74 -6.68
CA GLY A 288 -20.89 11.65 -5.53
C GLY A 288 -21.73 11.22 -4.32
N ILE A 289 -21.55 11.98 -3.21
CA ILE A 289 -22.02 11.75 -1.83
C ILE A 289 -22.79 10.44 -1.63
N MET A 290 -22.10 9.45 -1.03
CA MET A 290 -22.77 8.30 -0.44
C MET A 290 -23.80 8.79 0.58
N SER A 291 -25.07 8.81 0.18
CA SER A 291 -26.20 9.13 1.03
C SER A 291 -27.05 7.87 1.16
N GLY A 292 -27.23 7.40 2.39
CA GLY A 292 -27.85 6.11 2.67
C GLY A 292 -26.91 5.14 3.41
N PRO A 293 -27.39 3.95 3.78
CA PRO A 293 -26.56 2.96 4.45
C PRO A 293 -25.49 2.42 3.50
N LEU A 294 -24.30 2.16 4.02
CA LEU A 294 -23.29 1.36 3.32
C LEU A 294 -23.88 -0.01 2.94
N PRO A 295 -23.32 -0.69 1.91
CA PRO A 295 -23.76 -2.04 1.60
C PRO A 295 -23.68 -2.94 2.84
N PRO A 296 -24.57 -3.93 2.98
CA PRO A 296 -24.51 -4.86 4.11
C PRO A 296 -23.16 -5.57 4.12
N THR A 297 -22.68 -5.93 5.31
CA THR A 297 -21.42 -6.64 5.46
C THR A 297 -21.41 -7.91 4.60
N ASP A 298 -20.44 -7.99 3.69
CA ASP A 298 -20.18 -9.14 2.84
C ASP A 298 -18.67 -9.35 2.76
N LEU A 299 -18.22 -10.45 3.37
CA LEU A 299 -16.81 -10.86 3.43
C LEU A 299 -16.47 -11.95 2.39
N ASP A 300 -17.43 -12.33 1.53
CA ASP A 300 -17.27 -13.36 0.52
C ASP A 300 -16.49 -12.84 -0.70
N ILE A 301 -15.18 -12.70 -0.52
CA ILE A 301 -14.23 -12.35 -1.57
C ILE A 301 -13.33 -13.56 -1.82
N ASN A 302 -13.59 -14.24 -2.95
CA ASN A 302 -12.88 -15.44 -3.38
C ASN A 302 -11.49 -15.12 -3.94
N ALA A 303 -10.58 -14.71 -3.06
CA ALA A 303 -9.17 -14.44 -3.35
C ALA A 303 -8.27 -15.06 -2.27
N HIS A 304 -7.04 -15.42 -2.63
CA HIS A 304 -6.08 -16.07 -1.72
C HIS A 304 -5.53 -15.15 -0.61
N GLY A 305 -5.68 -13.84 -0.76
CA GLY A 305 -5.14 -12.87 0.17
C GLY A 305 -5.91 -12.73 1.49
N ARG A 306 -5.70 -11.62 2.18
CA ARG A 306 -6.17 -11.41 3.56
C ARG A 306 -6.83 -10.06 3.76
N PHE A 307 -7.73 -10.00 4.73
CA PHE A 307 -8.27 -8.73 5.21
C PHE A 307 -7.18 -7.90 5.89
N ILE A 308 -7.22 -6.59 5.65
CA ILE A 308 -6.34 -5.61 6.30
C ILE A 308 -6.76 -5.46 7.77
N GLY A 309 -5.81 -5.09 8.62
CA GLY A 309 -6.01 -4.90 10.06
C GLY A 309 -5.95 -6.19 10.91
N GLY A 310 -5.90 -7.37 10.28
CA GLY A 310 -5.73 -8.64 11.01
C GLY A 310 -4.30 -8.85 11.56
N PRO A 311 -4.11 -9.77 12.51
CA PRO A 311 -2.78 -10.18 12.98
C PRO A 311 -2.03 -11.02 11.94
N ASP A 312 -0.71 -11.13 12.09
CA ASP A 312 0.09 -12.13 11.40
C ASP A 312 0.34 -13.32 12.34
N VAL A 313 0.06 -14.52 11.86
CA VAL A 313 0.46 -15.78 12.47
C VAL A 313 1.08 -16.65 11.38
N VAL A 314 2.38 -16.52 11.18
CA VAL A 314 3.10 -17.19 10.10
C VAL A 314 4.18 -18.11 10.67
N ASP A 315 4.03 -19.41 10.41
CA ASP A 315 4.91 -20.48 10.90
C ASP A 315 5.71 -21.16 9.79
N PHE A 316 5.65 -20.62 8.57
CA PHE A 316 6.45 -21.06 7.42
C PHE A 316 6.39 -22.57 7.17
N SER A 317 5.20 -23.17 7.25
CA SER A 317 5.00 -24.62 7.13
C SER A 317 5.53 -25.20 5.81
N PRO A 318 5.97 -26.48 5.77
CA PRO A 318 6.37 -27.12 4.53
C PRO A 318 5.27 -27.06 3.47
N GLY A 319 5.63 -26.58 2.27
CA GLY A 319 4.71 -26.45 1.14
C GLY A 319 3.84 -25.19 1.14
N SER A 320 3.96 -24.29 2.12
CA SER A 320 3.29 -22.98 2.07
C SER A 320 4.05 -21.98 1.21
N ASP A 321 3.32 -21.11 0.52
CA ASP A 321 3.89 -19.96 -0.18
C ASP A 321 4.27 -18.83 0.78
N MET A 322 5.01 -17.85 0.26
CA MET A 322 5.23 -16.60 0.98
C MET A 322 3.91 -15.82 1.10
N PRO A 323 3.55 -15.25 2.27
CA PRO A 323 2.33 -14.45 2.39
C PRO A 323 2.34 -13.24 1.45
N ILE A 324 1.24 -13.00 0.75
CA ILE A 324 1.16 -11.96 -0.30
C ILE A 324 1.29 -10.52 0.24
N HIS A 325 1.09 -10.31 1.54
CA HIS A 325 1.24 -9.00 2.17
C HIS A 325 2.68 -8.70 2.58
N PHE A 326 3.59 -9.66 2.43
CA PHE A 326 5.01 -9.42 2.65
C PHE A 326 5.58 -8.54 1.55
N THR A 327 6.48 -7.64 1.94
CA THR A 327 7.09 -6.63 1.11
C THR A 327 8.61 -6.69 1.19
N TYR A 328 9.23 -6.46 0.06
CA TYR A 328 10.66 -6.24 -0.10
C TYR A 328 10.90 -4.75 -0.41
N TRP A 329 12.12 -4.29 -0.17
CA TRP A 329 12.57 -2.99 -0.64
C TRP A 329 13.36 -3.18 -1.93
N ARG A 330 12.75 -2.81 -3.06
CA ARG A 330 13.13 -3.21 -4.42
C ARG A 330 13.02 -4.71 -4.66
N PHE A 331 13.53 -5.18 -5.81
CA PHE A 331 13.47 -6.59 -6.16
C PHE A 331 14.19 -7.47 -5.11
N PRO A 332 13.57 -8.58 -4.66
CA PRO A 332 14.24 -9.54 -3.81
C PRO A 332 15.41 -10.20 -4.55
N ILE A 333 16.45 -10.54 -3.78
CA ILE A 333 17.57 -11.34 -4.28
C ILE A 333 17.08 -12.76 -4.55
N SER A 334 17.30 -13.26 -5.77
CA SER A 334 16.93 -14.62 -6.15
C SER A 334 17.63 -15.65 -5.26
N GLY A 335 16.88 -16.59 -4.72
CA GLY A 335 17.39 -17.64 -3.84
C GLY A 335 17.72 -17.22 -2.41
N ALA A 336 17.57 -15.93 -2.06
CA ALA A 336 17.85 -15.45 -0.71
C ALA A 336 16.80 -15.90 0.33
N TYR A 337 15.60 -16.24 -0.12
CA TYR A 337 14.47 -16.62 0.72
C TYR A 337 14.05 -18.05 0.41
N THR A 338 13.86 -18.87 1.44
CA THR A 338 13.34 -20.24 1.26
C THR A 338 12.45 -20.62 2.43
N VAL A 339 11.19 -20.91 2.15
CA VAL A 339 10.22 -21.40 3.15
C VAL A 339 10.48 -22.89 3.41
N SER A 340 10.59 -23.27 4.68
CA SER A 340 10.75 -24.66 5.13
C SER A 340 11.81 -25.46 4.36
N PRO A 341 13.09 -25.03 4.35
CA PRO A 341 14.14 -25.85 3.76
C PRO A 341 14.24 -27.20 4.49
N ALA A 342 14.63 -28.27 3.78
CA ALA A 342 14.51 -29.65 4.25
C ALA A 342 15.09 -29.96 5.65
N LYS A 343 16.14 -29.25 6.09
CA LYS A 343 16.77 -29.43 7.41
C LYS A 343 16.25 -28.47 8.50
N HIS A 344 15.45 -27.48 8.13
CA HIS A 344 14.89 -26.48 9.03
C HIS A 344 13.41 -26.23 8.67
N PRO A 345 12.53 -27.24 8.83
CA PRO A 345 11.10 -27.05 8.60
C PRO A 345 10.53 -25.98 9.55
N HIS A 346 9.44 -25.33 9.16
CA HIS A 346 8.80 -24.24 9.90
C HIS A 346 9.69 -23.01 10.10
N THR A 347 10.61 -22.77 9.15
CA THR A 347 11.45 -21.58 9.14
C THR A 347 11.47 -20.93 7.77
N LEU A 348 11.66 -19.61 7.75
CA LEU A 348 12.12 -18.88 6.59
C LEU A 348 13.64 -18.76 6.67
N ARG A 349 14.34 -19.39 5.72
CA ARG A 349 15.78 -19.21 5.56
C ARG A 349 16.06 -17.89 4.86
N LEU A 350 16.98 -17.12 5.41
CA LEU A 350 17.56 -15.90 4.83
C LEU A 350 19.03 -16.15 4.48
N VAL A 351 19.43 -15.88 3.24
CA VAL A 351 20.83 -15.80 2.83
C VAL A 351 21.26 -14.33 2.94
N PRO A 352 22.32 -13.99 3.69
CA PRO A 352 22.69 -12.61 3.92
C PRO A 352 23.14 -11.93 2.62
N SER A 353 22.70 -10.68 2.42
CA SER A 353 23.21 -9.83 1.33
C SER A 353 24.52 -9.14 1.74
N ALA A 354 25.35 -8.79 0.75
CA ALA A 354 26.50 -7.92 1.00
C ALA A 354 26.05 -6.54 1.53
N LEU A 355 25.02 -5.98 0.91
CA LEU A 355 24.37 -4.77 1.37
C LEU A 355 23.71 -4.96 2.74
N ASN A 356 23.85 -3.97 3.61
CA ASN A 356 22.96 -3.78 4.75
C ASN A 356 21.80 -2.86 4.35
N LEU A 357 20.92 -2.54 5.30
CA LEU A 357 19.71 -1.74 5.05
C LEU A 357 20.02 -0.33 4.54
N THR A 358 21.10 0.28 5.01
CA THR A 358 21.59 1.57 4.52
C THR A 358 22.02 1.53 3.05
N GLY A 359 22.46 0.38 2.56
CA GLY A 359 23.29 0.30 1.36
C GLY A 359 24.76 0.63 1.66
N SER A 360 25.65 0.36 0.70
CA SER A 360 27.09 0.64 0.82
C SER A 360 27.58 1.38 -0.42
N PRO A 361 28.50 2.38 -0.28
CA PRO A 361 29.08 3.09 -1.42
C PRO A 361 29.79 2.17 -2.42
N ASN A 362 30.27 1.02 -1.96
CA ASN A 362 31.05 0.08 -2.77
C ASN A 362 30.19 -0.90 -3.58
N HIS A 363 28.86 -0.85 -3.43
CA HIS A 363 27.93 -1.80 -4.00
C HIS A 363 26.81 -1.07 -4.74
N ALA A 364 26.37 -1.63 -5.85
CA ALA A 364 25.31 -1.01 -6.63
C ALA A 364 23.97 -1.17 -5.90
N LEU A 365 23.10 -0.17 -5.99
CA LEU A 365 21.75 -0.24 -5.41
C LEU A 365 20.91 -1.37 -6.05
N SER A 366 21.33 -1.88 -7.20
CA SER A 366 20.76 -3.02 -7.89
C SER A 366 21.19 -4.40 -7.35
N ASP A 367 22.17 -4.48 -6.46
CA ASP A 367 22.63 -5.74 -5.85
C ASP A 367 21.59 -6.36 -4.90
N GLY A 368 20.53 -5.61 -4.58
CA GLY A 368 19.43 -6.04 -3.72
C GLY A 368 19.82 -6.15 -2.25
N GLN A 369 18.82 -6.20 -1.37
CA GLN A 369 19.02 -6.41 0.06
C GLN A 369 18.23 -7.64 0.51
N THR A 370 18.80 -8.42 1.43
CA THR A 370 18.04 -9.45 2.13
C THR A 370 17.26 -8.79 3.25
N PHE A 371 16.11 -8.22 2.89
CA PHE A 371 15.12 -7.62 3.77
C PHE A 371 13.71 -8.03 3.31
N ILE A 372 12.95 -8.62 4.22
CA ILE A 372 11.54 -8.98 4.01
C ILE A 372 10.73 -8.47 5.18
N SER A 373 9.57 -7.87 4.89
CA SER A 373 8.83 -7.06 5.83
C SER A 373 7.33 -7.16 5.60
N ARG A 374 6.57 -6.45 6.42
CA ARG A 374 5.18 -6.07 6.17
C ARG A 374 5.02 -4.58 6.42
N ARG A 375 3.98 -3.96 5.83
CA ARG A 375 3.56 -2.59 6.17
C ARG A 375 3.13 -2.52 7.64
N GLN A 376 3.49 -1.48 8.37
CA GLN A 376 2.83 -1.15 9.63
C GLN A 376 1.41 -0.63 9.33
N THR A 377 0.40 -1.27 9.92
CA THR A 377 -1.02 -0.91 9.71
C THR A 377 -1.68 -0.41 10.99
N ASP A 378 -0.97 -0.44 12.12
CA ASP A 378 -1.53 -0.11 13.41
C ASP A 378 -0.63 0.92 14.11
N THR A 379 -1.24 1.87 14.79
CA THR A 379 -0.51 2.84 15.62
C THR A 379 0.21 2.15 16.77
N LEU A 380 -0.47 1.19 17.43
CA LEU A 380 0.10 0.36 18.49
C LEU A 380 0.07 -1.10 18.04
N PHE A 381 1.22 -1.75 18.09
CA PHE A 381 1.37 -3.15 17.73
C PHE A 381 2.55 -3.79 18.46
N ILE A 382 2.58 -5.12 18.40
CA ILE A 382 3.73 -5.93 18.77
C ILE A 382 4.11 -6.76 17.55
N TYR A 383 5.36 -6.67 17.14
CA TYR A 383 5.94 -7.54 16.11
C TYR A 383 7.04 -8.40 16.72
N SER A 384 7.05 -9.70 16.45
CA SER A 384 8.09 -10.59 16.96
C SER A 384 8.42 -11.73 16.01
N VAL A 385 9.67 -12.19 16.08
CA VAL A 385 10.19 -13.38 15.39
C VAL A 385 11.19 -14.11 16.27
N ASP A 386 11.34 -15.41 16.05
CA ASP A 386 12.38 -16.23 16.67
C ASP A 386 13.44 -16.58 15.63
N ILE A 387 14.68 -16.17 15.87
CA ILE A 387 15.80 -16.32 14.92
C ILE A 387 16.82 -17.32 15.45
N ASN A 388 17.14 -18.34 14.63
CA ASN A 388 18.31 -19.20 14.82
C ASN A 388 19.43 -18.72 13.88
N PHE A 389 20.54 -18.27 14.47
CA PHE A 389 21.68 -17.76 13.73
C PHE A 389 22.94 -17.76 14.57
N LEU A 390 24.04 -18.22 13.99
CA LEU A 390 25.37 -18.19 14.60
C LEU A 390 26.38 -17.72 13.56
N ALA A 391 26.70 -16.43 13.59
CA ALA A 391 27.68 -15.82 12.69
C ALA A 391 29.02 -16.58 12.67
N ALA A 392 29.42 -17.03 11.48
CA ALA A 392 30.68 -17.73 11.29
C ALA A 392 31.84 -16.72 11.25
N VAL A 393 31.63 -15.59 10.57
CA VAL A 393 32.65 -14.54 10.39
C VAL A 393 32.20 -13.22 11.01
N GLU A 394 33.17 -12.32 11.20
CA GLU A 394 32.92 -10.99 11.76
C GLU A 394 31.97 -10.18 10.87
N ASN A 395 31.17 -9.30 11.50
CA ASN A 395 30.20 -8.41 10.87
C ASN A 395 28.98 -9.04 10.20
N GLU A 396 28.86 -10.37 10.15
CA GLU A 396 27.57 -10.97 9.80
C GLU A 396 26.52 -10.59 10.85
N GLU A 397 25.32 -10.31 10.37
CA GLU A 397 24.24 -9.80 11.19
C GLU A 397 22.87 -10.26 10.66
N VAL A 398 21.99 -10.63 11.57
CA VAL A 398 20.57 -10.84 11.30
C VAL A 398 19.77 -10.12 12.37
N GLY A 399 18.62 -9.56 12.02
CA GLY A 399 17.82 -8.85 12.99
C GLY A 399 16.43 -8.50 12.52
N VAL A 400 15.80 -7.63 13.29
CA VAL A 400 14.53 -6.98 12.98
C VAL A 400 14.77 -5.50 12.71
N SER A 401 13.95 -4.91 11.84
CA SER A 401 14.04 -3.49 11.53
C SER A 401 12.66 -2.85 11.50
N VAL A 402 12.60 -1.59 11.95
CA VAL A 402 11.57 -0.62 11.61
C VAL A 402 12.16 0.25 10.50
N PHE A 403 11.66 0.10 9.29
CA PHE A 403 12.29 0.62 8.07
C PHE A 403 11.33 1.53 7.33
N LEU A 404 11.73 2.76 7.04
CA LEU A 404 11.00 3.64 6.11
C LEU A 404 11.71 3.64 4.74
N THR A 405 13.00 3.96 4.75
CA THR A 405 13.87 3.94 3.57
C THR A 405 15.28 3.55 3.99
N GLN A 406 16.21 3.42 3.03
CA GLN A 406 17.62 3.20 3.32
C GLN A 406 18.28 4.36 4.11
N ASP A 407 17.66 5.54 4.12
CA ASP A 407 18.15 6.69 4.89
C ASP A 407 17.44 6.87 6.23
N GLN A 408 16.41 6.06 6.50
CA GLN A 408 15.57 6.17 7.68
C GLN A 408 15.12 4.79 8.16
N HIS A 409 15.85 4.20 9.10
CA HIS A 409 15.53 2.88 9.68
C HIS A 409 16.16 2.70 11.07
N LEU A 410 15.58 1.79 11.85
CA LEU A 410 15.98 1.44 13.21
C LEU A 410 16.09 -0.07 13.32
N ASP A 411 17.28 -0.56 13.66
CA ASP A 411 17.61 -1.99 13.57
C ASP A 411 18.02 -2.53 14.93
N LEU A 412 17.52 -3.73 15.27
CA LEU A 412 18.06 -4.55 16.34
C LEU A 412 18.47 -5.91 15.77
N GLY A 413 19.75 -6.24 15.85
CA GLY A 413 20.29 -7.48 15.29
C GLY A 413 21.27 -8.22 16.20
N LEU A 414 21.48 -9.50 15.91
CA LEU A 414 22.55 -10.33 16.46
C LEU A 414 23.74 -10.29 15.51
N THR A 415 24.90 -9.85 15.98
CA THR A 415 26.12 -9.74 15.16
C THR A 415 27.36 -10.23 15.89
N LYS A 416 28.40 -10.60 15.13
CA LYS A 416 29.71 -10.98 15.66
C LYS A 416 30.71 -9.85 15.49
N LEU A 417 31.31 -9.41 16.58
CA LEU A 417 32.29 -8.32 16.65
C LEU A 417 33.40 -8.71 17.64
N ASN A 418 34.68 -8.46 17.35
CA ASN A 418 35.78 -8.60 18.32
C ASN A 418 35.77 -9.94 19.12
N ASN A 419 35.58 -11.06 18.42
CA ASN A 419 35.48 -12.42 19.00
C ASN A 419 34.29 -12.66 19.96
N GLY A 420 33.30 -11.77 20.01
CA GLY A 420 32.05 -11.94 20.76
C GLY A 420 30.81 -11.82 19.88
N THR A 421 29.68 -12.24 20.44
CA THR A 421 28.35 -12.05 19.84
C THR A 421 27.62 -10.96 20.62
N TYR A 422 26.99 -10.04 19.89
CA TYR A 422 26.36 -8.85 20.44
C TYR A 422 24.95 -8.69 19.88
N LEU A 423 24.02 -8.26 20.73
CA LEU A 423 22.84 -7.53 20.30
C LEU A 423 23.29 -6.11 19.97
N ARG A 424 23.07 -5.69 18.74
CA ARG A 424 23.36 -4.35 18.24
C ARG A 424 22.05 -3.65 17.93
N PHE A 425 21.81 -2.54 18.60
CA PHE A 425 20.82 -1.56 18.17
C PHE A 425 21.52 -0.39 17.46
N ARG A 426 21.02 0.01 16.30
CA ARG A 426 21.48 1.20 15.57
C ARG A 426 20.31 1.86 14.84
N GLY A 427 20.39 3.18 14.70
CA GLY A 427 19.46 3.94 13.88
C GLY A 427 20.17 4.72 12.79
N ARG A 428 19.45 4.99 11.72
CA ARG A 428 19.79 5.94 10.66
C ARG A 428 18.57 6.80 10.39
N SER A 429 18.76 8.11 10.29
CA SER A 429 17.69 9.03 9.88
C SER A 429 18.28 10.26 9.19
N SER A 430 17.59 10.74 8.17
CA SER A 430 17.87 12.01 7.49
C SER A 430 17.25 13.23 8.21
N LYS A 431 16.33 13.02 9.16
CA LYS A 431 15.58 14.09 9.83
C LYS A 431 16.22 14.57 11.14
N GLU A 432 16.54 13.63 12.02
CA GLU A 432 17.08 13.92 13.34
C GLU A 432 18.13 12.88 13.73
N ILE A 433 18.96 13.20 14.73
CA ILE A 433 20.06 12.31 15.14
C ILE A 433 19.46 11.10 15.87
N PRO A 434 19.68 9.86 15.38
CA PRO A 434 19.20 8.67 16.06
C PRO A 434 19.95 8.45 17.39
N PRO A 435 19.39 7.65 18.32
CA PRO A 435 20.11 7.24 19.52
C PRO A 435 21.46 6.60 19.16
N ALA A 436 22.45 6.80 20.03
CA ALA A 436 23.77 6.19 19.85
C ALA A 436 23.67 4.66 19.73
N GLU A 437 24.59 4.06 18.98
CA GLU A 437 24.67 2.60 18.85
C GLU A 437 24.78 1.95 20.25
N ILE A 438 23.97 0.92 20.47
CA ILE A 438 23.97 0.15 21.71
C ILE A 438 24.46 -1.26 21.40
N LEU A 439 25.50 -1.69 22.10
CA LEU A 439 26.04 -3.05 22.03
C LEU A 439 25.85 -3.76 23.37
N HIS A 440 25.10 -4.85 23.36
CA HIS A 440 24.99 -5.75 24.50
C HIS A 440 25.61 -7.09 24.16
N ARG A 441 26.69 -7.44 24.86
CA ARG A 441 27.32 -8.75 24.72
C ARG A 441 26.33 -9.84 25.14
N VAL A 442 26.17 -10.83 24.29
CA VAL A 442 25.26 -11.96 24.49
C VAL A 442 26.02 -13.10 25.17
N ASP A 443 25.37 -13.76 26.12
CA ASP A 443 25.92 -14.96 26.75
C ASP A 443 25.95 -16.12 25.74
N SER A 444 27.01 -16.93 25.77
CA SER A 444 27.15 -18.10 24.88
C SER A 444 25.96 -19.07 24.94
N THR A 445 25.23 -19.12 26.04
CA THR A 445 24.03 -19.96 26.22
C THR A 445 22.85 -19.53 25.34
N TRP A 446 22.84 -18.32 24.79
CA TRP A 446 21.84 -17.91 23.79
C TRP A 446 22.15 -18.51 22.41
N LEU A 447 23.42 -18.83 22.15
CA LEU A 447 23.89 -19.26 20.82
C LEU A 447 23.56 -20.73 20.51
N SER A 448 23.20 -21.52 21.52
CA SER A 448 22.70 -22.89 21.33
C SER A 448 21.22 -22.93 20.97
N GLU A 449 20.50 -21.83 21.18
CA GLU A 449 19.04 -21.74 21.05
C GLU A 449 18.63 -20.66 20.05
N LYS A 450 17.32 -20.53 19.84
CA LYS A 450 16.74 -19.38 19.13
C LYS A 450 16.77 -18.12 20.01
N VAL A 451 16.85 -16.96 19.38
CA VAL A 451 16.69 -15.66 20.04
C VAL A 451 15.39 -15.02 19.56
N ARG A 452 14.52 -14.63 20.49
CA ARG A 452 13.33 -13.84 20.18
C ARG A 452 13.72 -12.38 20.03
N PHE A 453 13.31 -11.78 18.93
CA PHE A 453 13.35 -10.33 18.71
C PHE A 453 11.91 -9.81 18.74
N GLN A 454 11.72 -8.65 19.37
CA GLN A 454 10.43 -8.00 19.45
C GLN A 454 10.55 -6.48 19.26
N ILE A 455 9.59 -5.91 18.52
CA ILE A 455 9.38 -4.48 18.35
C ILE A 455 7.98 -4.15 18.88
N ASP A 456 7.92 -3.26 19.87
CA ASP A 456 6.67 -2.76 20.44
C ASP A 456 6.48 -1.30 20.07
N ALA A 457 5.41 -0.99 19.34
CA ALA A 457 4.86 0.36 19.30
C ALA A 457 3.93 0.52 20.51
N PHE A 458 4.52 0.79 21.68
CA PHE A 458 3.81 0.81 22.96
C PHE A 458 3.10 2.16 23.23
N ASN A 459 3.41 3.18 22.44
CA ASN A 459 2.68 4.45 22.35
C ASN A 459 2.79 5.00 20.92
N ALA A 460 2.09 6.10 20.62
CA ALA A 460 2.04 6.68 19.27
C ALA A 460 3.38 7.28 18.78
N THR A 461 4.35 7.49 19.66
CA THR A 461 5.54 8.30 19.37
C THR A 461 6.85 7.52 19.45
N HIS A 462 6.85 6.28 19.95
CA HIS A 462 8.07 5.51 20.20
C HIS A 462 7.92 4.03 19.90
N TYR A 463 9.02 3.45 19.41
CA TYR A 463 9.24 2.02 19.35
C TYR A 463 10.13 1.59 20.51
N ARG A 464 9.89 0.39 21.04
CA ARG A 464 10.75 -0.31 21.98
C ARG A 464 11.27 -1.59 21.31
N PHE A 465 12.56 -1.81 21.39
CA PHE A 465 13.25 -2.98 20.83
C PHE A 465 13.68 -3.90 21.96
N LEU A 466 13.27 -5.16 21.89
CA LEU A 466 13.56 -6.16 22.90
C LEU A 466 14.17 -7.42 22.29
N ALA A 467 14.97 -8.12 23.08
CA ALA A 467 15.46 -9.45 22.74
C ALA A 467 15.50 -10.37 23.97
N GLY A 468 15.28 -11.66 23.75
CA GLY A 468 15.31 -12.69 24.80
C GLY A 468 15.77 -14.04 24.26
N LYS A 469 16.43 -14.83 25.11
CA LYS A 469 16.73 -16.22 24.80
C LYS A 469 15.44 -17.02 24.79
N MET A 470 15.20 -17.82 23.76
CA MET A 470 14.08 -18.75 23.76
C MET A 470 14.29 -19.86 24.80
N GLU A 471 13.26 -20.10 25.59
CA GLU A 471 13.15 -21.19 26.55
C GLU A 471 12.03 -22.17 26.11
N GLU A 472 11.79 -23.24 26.88
CA GLU A 472 10.75 -24.23 26.56
C GLU A 472 9.34 -23.63 26.49
N ASP A 473 9.04 -22.63 27.33
CA ASP A 473 7.77 -21.90 27.30
C ASP A 473 7.85 -20.75 26.29
N VAL A 474 7.31 -21.01 25.09
CA VAL A 474 7.29 -20.07 23.97
C VAL A 474 6.45 -18.81 24.21
N ASP A 475 5.59 -18.80 25.23
CA ASP A 475 4.69 -17.68 25.54
C ASP A 475 5.20 -16.82 26.71
N ARG A 476 6.23 -17.27 27.44
CA ARG A 476 6.82 -16.57 28.60
C ARG A 476 8.31 -16.31 28.47
N VAL A 477 8.74 -15.92 27.29
CA VAL A 477 10.15 -15.57 27.02
C VAL A 477 10.54 -14.32 27.80
N PRO A 478 11.56 -14.36 28.68
CA PRO A 478 12.04 -13.17 29.39
C PRO A 478 12.75 -12.23 28.40
N LEU A 479 12.05 -11.18 27.99
CA LEU A 479 12.56 -10.16 27.08
C LEU A 479 13.29 -9.05 27.83
N ARG A 480 14.49 -8.70 27.35
CA ARG A 480 15.24 -7.53 27.79
C ARG A 480 15.00 -6.37 26.84
N GLU A 481 14.64 -5.22 27.39
CA GLU A 481 14.65 -3.96 26.63
C GLU A 481 16.10 -3.59 26.27
N ILE A 482 16.34 -3.41 24.97
CA ILE A 482 17.65 -3.04 24.43
C ILE A 482 17.69 -1.56 24.09
N ALA A 483 16.61 -1.04 23.49
CA ALA A 483 16.53 0.35 23.06
C ALA A 483 15.08 0.84 23.01
N VAL A 484 14.93 2.15 23.11
CA VAL A 484 13.70 2.89 22.80
C VAL A 484 14.09 4.01 21.83
N ALA A 485 13.30 4.18 20.77
CA ALA A 485 13.59 5.18 19.74
C ALA A 485 12.31 5.89 19.27
N PRO A 486 12.38 7.20 18.99
CA PRO A 486 11.25 7.96 18.43
C PRO A 486 10.79 7.41 17.08
N ALA A 487 9.47 7.36 16.87
CA ALA A 487 8.87 6.99 15.59
C ALA A 487 9.08 8.07 14.51
N SER A 488 9.33 9.32 14.91
CA SER A 488 9.67 10.44 14.02
C SER A 488 10.88 10.14 13.12
N LEU A 489 11.87 9.38 13.63
CA LEU A 489 13.07 8.96 12.88
C LEU A 489 12.75 8.22 11.57
N VAL A 490 11.62 7.50 11.55
CA VAL A 490 11.14 6.63 10.46
C VAL A 490 9.79 7.08 9.92
N SER A 491 9.56 8.40 9.92
CA SER A 491 8.39 9.06 9.35
C SER A 491 8.75 9.95 8.16
N GLY A 492 7.78 10.33 7.32
CA GLY A 492 7.93 11.28 6.21
C GLY A 492 8.10 10.65 4.83
N GLY A 493 8.30 11.51 3.83
CA GLY A 493 8.29 11.10 2.42
C GLY A 493 6.92 10.59 1.97
N TYR A 494 6.89 9.86 0.86
CA TYR A 494 5.66 9.35 0.25
C TYR A 494 5.36 7.87 0.57
N THR A 495 6.23 7.24 1.36
CA THR A 495 6.06 5.84 1.77
C THR A 495 5.48 5.75 3.17
N GLY A 496 5.56 4.57 3.79
CA GLY A 496 5.28 4.42 5.21
C GLY A 496 6.10 3.30 5.81
N THR A 497 6.12 3.25 7.14
CA THR A 497 6.98 2.36 7.89
C THR A 497 6.66 0.89 7.61
N LEU A 498 7.70 0.11 7.36
CA LEU A 498 7.71 -1.33 7.23
C LEU A 498 8.36 -1.94 8.48
N VAL A 499 7.90 -3.12 8.88
CA VAL A 499 8.49 -3.89 9.99
C VAL A 499 8.82 -5.28 9.48
N GLY A 500 10.05 -5.74 9.72
CA GLY A 500 10.51 -6.99 9.10
C GLY A 500 11.82 -7.52 9.65
N VAL A 501 12.39 -8.48 8.92
CA VAL A 501 13.68 -9.11 9.21
C VAL A 501 14.69 -8.83 8.10
N TYR A 502 15.96 -8.72 8.48
CA TYR A 502 17.06 -8.56 7.54
C TYR A 502 18.22 -9.52 7.86
N ALA A 503 19.04 -9.83 6.87
CA ALA A 503 20.30 -10.55 7.03
C ALA A 503 21.38 -9.91 6.14
N THR A 504 22.55 -9.63 6.69
CA THR A 504 23.62 -8.95 5.96
C THR A 504 25.00 -9.39 6.40
N THR A 505 25.97 -9.31 5.50
CA THR A 505 27.40 -9.45 5.82
C THR A 505 28.05 -8.10 6.14
N ASN A 506 27.29 -7.00 6.09
CA ASN A 506 27.78 -5.63 6.21
C ASN A 506 29.00 -5.35 5.29
N GLY A 507 28.93 -5.81 4.04
CA GLY A 507 30.01 -5.70 3.06
C GLY A 507 31.14 -6.73 3.20
N GLY A 508 31.03 -7.67 4.15
CA GLY A 508 31.98 -8.77 4.34
C GLY A 508 31.74 -9.97 3.42
N ASN A 509 32.61 -10.97 3.51
CA ASN A 509 32.57 -12.20 2.70
C ASN A 509 31.81 -13.36 3.38
N GLY A 510 30.95 -13.03 4.34
CA GLY A 510 30.10 -14.00 5.04
C GLY A 510 29.07 -14.65 4.11
N SER A 511 28.49 -15.76 4.57
CA SER A 511 27.39 -16.44 3.85
C SER A 511 26.49 -17.25 4.80
N THR A 512 26.63 -17.05 6.11
CA THR A 512 25.90 -17.82 7.11
C THR A 512 24.40 -17.56 6.98
N PRO A 513 23.58 -18.59 6.68
CA PRO A 513 22.15 -18.40 6.61
C PRO A 513 21.55 -18.21 8.01
N ALA A 514 20.50 -17.41 8.09
CA ALA A 514 19.66 -17.31 9.27
C ALA A 514 18.33 -18.02 9.05
N TYR A 515 17.74 -18.53 10.13
CA TYR A 515 16.45 -19.21 10.08
C TYR A 515 15.46 -18.51 11.00
N VAL A 516 14.45 -17.88 10.40
CA VAL A 516 13.41 -17.10 11.08
C VAL A 516 12.17 -17.98 11.26
N SER A 517 11.58 -17.99 12.44
CA SER A 517 10.34 -18.73 12.75
C SER A 517 9.40 -17.87 13.57
N ARG A 518 8.14 -18.32 13.72
CA ARG A 518 7.11 -17.65 14.53
C ARG A 518 7.00 -16.15 14.23
N TRP A 519 6.75 -15.81 12.97
CA TRP A 519 6.46 -14.43 12.61
C TRP A 519 5.09 -14.05 13.15
N ARG A 520 5.08 -13.05 14.03
CA ARG A 520 3.89 -12.53 14.69
C ARG A 520 3.82 -11.02 14.51
N TYR A 521 2.63 -10.55 14.14
CA TYR A 521 2.26 -9.14 14.24
C TYR A 521 0.91 -9.09 14.92
N ARG A 522 0.83 -8.43 16.07
CA ARG A 522 -0.39 -8.32 16.86
C ARG A 522 -0.78 -6.85 16.97
N PRO A 523 -1.89 -6.44 16.33
CA PRO A 523 -2.52 -5.16 16.60
C PRO A 523 -2.80 -5.00 18.09
N ARG A 524 -2.57 -3.81 18.63
CA ARG A 524 -2.92 -3.45 20.01
C ARG A 524 -3.89 -2.29 20.04
N GLY A 525 -3.79 -1.35 19.09
CA GLY A 525 -4.76 -0.30 18.92
C GLY A 525 -4.40 0.66 17.79
N GLN A 526 -5.43 1.33 17.30
CA GLN A 526 -5.35 2.29 16.21
C GLN A 526 -5.89 3.64 16.69
N ALA A 527 -5.11 4.70 16.46
CA ALA A 527 -5.62 6.06 16.63
C ALA A 527 -6.45 6.43 15.39
N VAL A 528 -7.68 6.87 15.63
CA VAL A 528 -8.69 7.12 14.57
C VAL A 528 -9.21 8.56 14.56
N ASP A 529 -8.95 9.31 15.64
CA ASP A 529 -9.20 10.75 15.75
C ASP A 529 -8.30 11.35 16.87
N CYS A 530 -8.33 12.67 17.06
CA CYS A 530 -7.74 13.35 18.20
C CYS A 530 -8.24 12.70 19.50
N ASP A 531 -7.30 12.14 20.28
CA ASP A 531 -7.56 11.44 21.54
C ASP A 531 -8.53 10.23 21.47
N THR A 532 -8.84 9.73 20.26
CA THR A 532 -9.74 8.58 20.07
C THR A 532 -9.00 7.35 19.57
N TRP A 533 -9.19 6.24 20.27
CA TRP A 533 -8.50 4.98 20.04
C TRP A 533 -9.48 3.82 19.88
N VAL A 534 -9.19 2.93 18.93
CA VAL A 534 -9.83 1.62 18.82
C VAL A 534 -8.81 0.58 19.23
N TYR A 535 -9.07 -0.14 20.32
CA TYR A 535 -8.17 -1.20 20.78
C TYR A 535 -8.59 -2.55 20.21
N ALA A 536 -7.61 -3.39 19.91
CA ALA A 536 -7.90 -4.77 19.50
C ALA A 536 -8.44 -5.56 20.70
N ASP A 537 -9.46 -6.40 20.49
CA ASP A 537 -9.99 -7.26 21.53
C ASP A 537 -8.88 -8.15 22.10
N GLU A 538 -8.64 -8.08 23.41
CA GLU A 538 -7.57 -8.85 24.08
C GLU A 538 -7.87 -10.36 24.18
N HIS A 539 -8.93 -10.84 23.53
CA HIS A 539 -9.43 -12.21 23.57
C HIS A 539 -9.30 -12.86 22.18
N CYS A 540 -8.06 -13.10 21.73
CA CYS A 540 -7.77 -13.99 20.60
C CYS A 540 -6.66 -14.96 21.02
#